data_AF-A0A940CPU0-F1
#
_entry.id   AF-A0A940CPU0-F1
#
_cell.length_a   1.000
_cell.length_b   1.000
_cell.length_c   1.000
_cell.angle_alpha   90.00
_cell.angle_beta   90.00
_cell.angle_gamma   90.00
#
_symmetry.space_group_name_H-M   'P 1'
#
loop_
_entity.id
_entity.type
_entity.pdbx_description
1 polymer ?
#
loop_
_entity_poly.entity_id
_entity_poly.type
_entity_poly.pdbx_seq_one_letter_code
_entity_poly.pdbx_strand_id
1 'polypeptide(L)'
;MAPHNLWLECPEQVRLGEQLFCRICYGHHFTLDGKVDPAKVSLDVYARGLDHLTLEPVPRDEVLVASFIPETTGMHTIVAKFDAGVYSIDPKGKHYPGGREQNTGHKVVRTVHYVHYAKKIITVERETPLPGSFGLEYEIIPFSIGDGDIEGLVQYNGKPLPEVTVFAHGRNKPMSRMVKTRHDGRFELHLSQGEWMLIAAHKVPGEEGIADIRHIASTFVLTL
;
A
#
# COMPACT_ATOMS: atom_id res chain seq x y z
N MET A 1 -14.29 -12.37 -4.50
CA MET A 1 -13.86 -11.62 -3.31
C MET A 1 -12.71 -10.71 -3.74
N ALA A 2 -12.76 -9.43 -3.40
CA ALA A 2 -11.62 -8.54 -3.64
C ALA A 2 -10.44 -8.95 -2.74
N PRO A 3 -9.18 -8.87 -3.20
CA PRO A 3 -8.04 -9.07 -2.32
C PRO A 3 -8.07 -8.02 -1.19
N HIS A 4 -7.64 -8.42 0.01
CA HIS A 4 -7.32 -7.46 1.07
C HIS A 4 -6.17 -6.55 0.63
N ASN A 5 -6.11 -5.36 1.21
CA ASN A 5 -5.05 -4.39 0.98
C ASN A 5 -4.50 -3.90 2.32
N LEU A 6 -3.21 -3.60 2.34
CA LEU A 6 -2.55 -2.88 3.42
C LEU A 6 -2.79 -1.38 3.22
N TRP A 7 -3.07 -0.61 4.27
CA TRP A 7 -3.02 0.86 4.21
C TRP A 7 -2.52 1.45 5.52
N LEU A 8 -2.14 2.73 5.46
CA LEU A 8 -1.61 3.49 6.59
C LEU A 8 -2.58 4.60 6.97
N GLU A 9 -2.88 4.72 8.25
CA GLU A 9 -3.67 5.83 8.82
C GLU A 9 -2.81 6.60 9.83
N CYS A 10 -2.55 7.87 9.54
CA CYS A 10 -1.89 8.81 10.43
C CYS A 10 -2.25 10.25 10.05
N PRO A 11 -1.99 11.25 10.92
CA PRO A 11 -2.19 12.65 10.60
C PRO A 11 -1.43 13.06 9.34
N GLU A 12 -2.02 13.96 8.55
CA GLU A 12 -1.38 14.48 7.34
C GLU A 12 -0.41 15.61 7.63
N GLN A 13 -0.61 16.28 8.76
CA GLN A 13 0.21 17.37 9.22
C GLN A 13 0.58 17.14 10.67
N VAL A 14 1.83 17.42 11.01
CA VAL A 14 2.36 17.30 12.37
C VAL A 14 3.40 18.39 12.60
N ARG A 15 3.62 18.78 13.86
CA ARG A 15 4.69 19.72 14.22
C ARG A 15 6.03 19.02 14.40
N LEU A 16 7.11 19.75 14.22
CA LEU A 16 8.44 19.23 14.54
C LEU A 16 8.50 18.86 16.02
N GLY A 17 9.05 17.69 16.35
CA GLY A 17 9.15 17.21 17.74
C GLY A 17 7.85 16.63 18.34
N GLU A 18 6.74 16.63 17.61
CA GLU A 18 5.49 16.01 18.05
C GLU A 18 5.47 14.52 17.71
N GLN A 19 5.07 13.67 18.67
CA GLN A 19 4.95 12.23 18.44
C GLN A 19 3.76 11.94 17.54
N LEU A 20 4.04 11.30 16.40
CA LEU A 20 3.04 10.82 15.47
C LEU A 20 2.78 9.33 15.68
N PHE A 21 1.51 8.92 15.63
CA PHE A 21 1.11 7.53 15.63
C PHE A 21 0.59 7.14 14.24
N CYS A 22 1.07 6.01 13.73
CA CYS A 22 0.62 5.42 12.48
C CYS A 22 -0.01 4.05 12.75
N ARG A 23 -1.25 3.88 12.28
CA ARG A 23 -1.94 2.59 12.26
C ARG A 23 -1.68 1.91 10.92
N ILE A 24 -1.27 0.66 10.98
CA ILE A 24 -1.10 -0.22 9.84
C ILE A 24 -2.31 -1.14 9.80
N CYS A 25 -3.15 -0.92 8.79
CA CYS A 25 -4.46 -1.52 8.67
C CYS A 25 -4.51 -2.52 7.50
N TYR A 26 -5.41 -3.51 7.58
CA TYR A 26 -5.56 -4.55 6.56
C TYR A 26 -7.02 -4.98 6.42
N GLY A 27 -7.46 -5.17 5.17
CA GLY A 27 -8.87 -5.36 4.85
C GLY A 27 -9.31 -4.75 3.52
N HIS A 28 -10.53 -4.26 3.43
CA HIS A 28 -11.13 -3.74 2.19
C HIS A 28 -11.64 -2.31 2.36
N HIS A 29 -11.15 -1.38 1.54
CA HIS A 29 -11.72 -0.03 1.39
C HIS A 29 -12.00 0.69 2.73
N PHE A 30 -10.98 0.81 3.59
CA PHE A 30 -11.07 1.35 4.96
C PHE A 30 -11.89 0.53 5.97
N THR A 31 -12.34 -0.68 5.60
CA THR A 31 -12.95 -1.64 6.52
C THR A 31 -11.89 -2.66 6.92
N LEU A 32 -11.63 -2.77 8.22
CA LEU A 32 -10.73 -3.78 8.77
C LEU A 32 -11.34 -5.17 8.52
N ASP A 33 -10.55 -6.02 7.87
CA ASP A 33 -10.90 -7.42 7.61
C ASP A 33 -9.60 -8.21 7.46
N GLY A 34 -9.28 -9.02 8.46
CA GLY A 34 -8.02 -9.75 8.55
C GLY A 34 -7.06 -9.17 9.58
N LYS A 35 -5.88 -9.78 9.69
CA LYS A 35 -4.84 -9.41 10.65
C LYS A 35 -3.48 -9.41 9.97
N VAL A 36 -2.65 -8.46 10.37
CA VAL A 36 -1.27 -8.35 9.91
C VAL A 36 -0.35 -9.00 10.93
N ASP A 37 0.54 -9.88 10.45
CA ASP A 37 1.60 -10.46 11.27
C ASP A 37 2.77 -9.46 11.36
N PRO A 38 3.11 -8.93 12.55
CA PRO A 38 4.21 -7.98 12.71
C PRO A 38 5.54 -8.50 12.16
N ALA A 39 5.78 -9.82 12.24
CA ALA A 39 7.02 -10.43 11.77
C ALA A 39 7.17 -10.40 10.23
N LYS A 40 6.09 -10.07 9.51
CA LYS A 40 6.06 -9.99 8.05
C LYS A 40 5.89 -8.58 7.51
N VAL A 41 5.98 -7.58 8.39
CA VAL A 41 5.89 -6.16 8.04
C VAL A 41 7.25 -5.51 8.17
N SER A 42 7.66 -4.79 7.14
CA SER A 42 8.66 -3.73 7.28
C SER A 42 7.99 -2.37 7.20
N LEU A 43 8.46 -1.42 7.98
CA LEU A 43 7.92 -0.07 8.05
C LEU A 43 9.07 0.92 8.14
N ASP A 44 9.20 1.79 7.15
CA ASP A 44 10.29 2.73 7.03
C ASP A 44 9.75 4.15 6.83
N VAL A 45 10.42 5.12 7.45
CA VAL A 45 10.14 6.54 7.30
C VAL A 45 11.27 7.19 6.53
N TYR A 46 10.92 7.86 5.44
CA TYR A 46 11.84 8.61 4.61
C TYR A 46 11.58 10.10 4.75
N ALA A 47 12.65 10.88 4.83
CA ALA A 47 12.61 12.33 4.80
C ALA A 47 13.89 12.87 4.16
N ARG A 48 13.84 14.08 3.62
CA ARG A 48 14.99 14.67 2.94
C ARG A 48 16.16 14.87 3.91
N GLY A 49 17.32 14.33 3.55
CA GLY A 49 18.55 14.44 4.37
C GLY A 49 18.68 13.36 5.43
N LEU A 50 17.77 12.39 5.46
CA LEU A 50 17.86 11.17 6.24
C LEU A 50 17.91 9.96 5.29
N ASP A 51 18.69 8.94 5.62
CA ASP A 51 18.72 7.70 4.83
C ASP A 51 17.34 7.00 4.91
N HIS A 52 16.93 6.61 6.12
CA HIS A 52 15.56 6.25 6.52
C HIS A 52 15.57 5.87 8.01
N LEU A 53 14.40 5.88 8.64
CA LEU A 53 14.17 5.35 9.99
C LEU A 53 13.25 4.13 9.90
N THR A 54 13.75 2.95 10.28
CA THR A 54 12.92 1.75 10.42
C THR A 54 12.17 1.78 11.74
N LEU A 55 10.87 1.48 11.68
CA LEU A 55 9.98 1.42 12.83
C LEU A 55 9.59 -0.03 13.13
N GLU A 56 9.43 -0.35 14.42
CA GLU A 56 8.92 -1.64 14.87
C GLU A 56 7.43 -1.52 15.23
N PRO A 57 6.52 -1.95 14.35
CA PRO A 57 5.09 -1.86 14.63
C PRO A 57 4.68 -2.91 15.68
N VAL A 58 3.90 -2.48 16.68
CA VAL A 58 3.39 -3.34 17.74
C VAL A 58 1.89 -3.62 17.56
N PRO A 59 1.40 -4.85 17.86
CA PRO A 59 -0.03 -5.14 17.82
C PRO A 59 -0.84 -4.28 18.80
N ARG A 60 -1.94 -3.71 18.32
CA ARG A 60 -2.97 -3.03 19.12
C ARG A 60 -4.35 -3.33 18.51
N ASP A 61 -5.17 -4.08 19.24
CA ASP A 61 -6.48 -4.54 18.79
C ASP A 61 -6.42 -5.29 17.44
N GLU A 62 -7.05 -4.75 16.40
CA GLU A 62 -7.11 -5.32 15.05
C GLU A 62 -6.07 -4.74 14.08
N VAL A 63 -5.19 -3.86 14.56
CA VAL A 63 -4.18 -3.17 13.74
C VAL A 63 -2.78 -3.35 14.34
N LEU A 64 -1.76 -2.98 13.56
CA LEU A 64 -0.45 -2.68 14.14
C LEU A 64 -0.31 -1.17 14.30
N VAL A 65 0.48 -0.74 15.28
CA VAL A 65 0.74 0.67 15.54
C VAL A 65 2.24 0.90 15.65
N ALA A 66 2.73 1.93 14.99
CA ALA A 66 4.08 2.44 15.17
C ALA A 66 4.02 3.93 15.50
N SER A 67 5.08 4.46 16.08
CA SER A 67 5.21 5.90 16.31
C SER A 67 6.63 6.38 16.07
N PHE A 68 6.76 7.63 15.64
CA PHE A 68 8.04 8.31 15.57
C PHE A 68 7.87 9.80 15.86
N ILE A 69 8.97 10.49 16.11
CA ILE A 69 9.02 11.94 16.30
C ILE A 69 9.81 12.50 15.11
N PRO A 70 9.22 13.36 14.26
CA PRO A 70 9.96 13.98 13.16
C PRO A 70 11.10 14.86 13.69
N GLU A 71 12.30 14.66 13.16
CA GLU A 71 13.51 15.43 13.49
C GLU A 71 13.83 16.52 12.46
N THR A 72 13.13 16.52 11.33
CA THR A 72 13.31 17.49 10.25
C THR A 72 11.97 18.07 9.79
N THR A 73 11.99 19.23 9.15
CA THR A 73 10.81 19.84 8.54
C THR A 73 10.66 19.42 7.09
N GLY A 74 9.44 19.48 6.55
CA GLY A 74 9.11 19.09 5.18
C GLY A 74 8.37 17.76 5.10
N MET A 75 8.34 17.18 3.90
CA MET A 75 7.61 15.93 3.65
C MET A 75 8.34 14.72 4.26
N HIS A 76 7.64 14.00 5.12
CA HIS A 76 7.98 12.66 5.56
C HIS A 76 7.10 11.66 4.81
N THR A 77 7.63 10.49 4.50
CA THR A 77 6.87 9.41 3.87
C THR A 77 7.04 8.14 4.64
N ILE A 78 5.93 7.60 5.14
CA ILE A 78 5.90 6.26 5.71
C ILE A 78 5.63 5.28 4.57
N VAL A 79 6.48 4.27 4.48
CA VAL A 79 6.35 3.16 3.53
C VAL A 79 6.26 1.87 4.32
N ALA A 80 5.24 1.07 4.04
CA ALA A 80 5.10 -0.27 4.58
C ALA A 80 5.16 -1.32 3.48
N LYS A 81 5.79 -2.45 3.78
CA LYS A 81 5.69 -3.69 3.00
C LYS A 81 5.14 -4.77 3.92
N PHE A 82 4.14 -5.51 3.45
CA PHE A 82 3.61 -6.68 4.11
C PHE A 82 3.70 -7.88 3.17
N ASP A 83 4.47 -8.89 3.56
CA ASP A 83 4.46 -10.18 2.90
C ASP A 83 3.39 -11.07 3.55
N ALA A 84 2.20 -11.13 2.94
CA ALA A 84 1.11 -11.96 3.48
C ALA A 84 1.42 -13.47 3.33
N GLY A 85 2.44 -13.83 2.53
CA GLY A 85 2.85 -15.19 2.26
C GLY A 85 2.07 -15.87 1.15
N VAL A 86 2.31 -17.18 1.02
CA VAL A 86 1.68 -18.02 -0.01
C VAL A 86 0.33 -18.54 0.47
N TYR A 87 -0.64 -18.55 -0.42
CA TYR A 87 -1.95 -19.16 -0.22
C TYR A 87 -2.28 -20.13 -1.34
N SER A 88 -2.85 -21.28 -0.97
CA SER A 88 -3.42 -22.26 -1.88
C SER A 88 -4.91 -21.97 -2.11
N ILE A 89 -5.35 -22.08 -3.36
CA ILE A 89 -6.72 -21.83 -3.80
C ILE A 89 -7.33 -23.12 -4.35
N ASP A 90 -8.52 -23.46 -3.89
CA ASP A 90 -9.28 -24.63 -4.36
C ASP A 90 -10.18 -24.30 -5.58
N PRO A 91 -10.83 -25.29 -6.23
CA PRO A 91 -11.74 -25.03 -7.35
C PRO A 91 -12.94 -24.15 -7.02
N LYS A 92 -13.28 -23.98 -5.73
CA LYS A 92 -14.36 -23.11 -5.26
C LYS A 92 -13.87 -21.68 -4.98
N GLY A 93 -12.57 -21.42 -5.12
CA GLY A 93 -11.97 -20.13 -4.83
C GLY A 93 -11.74 -19.88 -3.34
N LYS A 94 -11.77 -20.90 -2.49
CA LYS A 94 -11.41 -20.77 -1.07
C LYS A 94 -9.90 -20.73 -0.92
N HIS A 95 -9.42 -19.83 -0.07
CA HIS A 95 -8.00 -19.62 0.20
C HIS A 95 -7.59 -20.36 1.48
N TYR A 96 -6.42 -20.98 1.43
CA TYR A 96 -5.79 -21.69 2.55
C TYR A 96 -4.37 -21.15 2.72
N PRO A 97 -3.94 -20.77 3.93
CA PRO A 97 -2.55 -20.39 4.16
C PRO A 97 -1.60 -21.54 3.76
N GLY A 98 -0.47 -21.18 3.18
CA GLY A 98 0.56 -22.11 2.76
C GLY A 98 0.46 -22.59 1.31
N GLY A 99 1.55 -23.21 0.86
CA GLY A 99 1.69 -23.79 -0.48
C GLY A 99 0.96 -25.13 -0.64
N ARG A 100 1.04 -25.70 -1.85
CA ARG A 100 0.37 -26.95 -2.23
C ARG A 100 0.76 -28.12 -1.31
N GLU A 101 2.03 -28.20 -0.93
CA GLU A 101 2.57 -29.25 -0.06
C GLU A 101 2.04 -29.21 1.38
N GLN A 102 1.66 -28.02 1.86
CA GLN A 102 1.07 -27.84 3.20
C GLN A 102 -0.44 -28.12 3.20
N ASN A 103 -1.05 -28.26 2.02
CA ASN A 103 -2.50 -28.35 1.82
C ASN A 103 -2.91 -29.66 1.11
N THR A 104 -2.26 -30.78 1.45
CA THR A 104 -2.49 -32.11 0.82
C THR A 104 -3.93 -32.64 0.96
N GLY A 105 -4.66 -32.19 1.99
CA GLY A 105 -6.08 -32.52 2.20
C GLY A 105 -7.06 -31.76 1.31
N HIS A 106 -6.57 -30.84 0.48
CA HIS A 106 -7.39 -30.00 -0.40
C HIS A 106 -6.99 -30.18 -1.86
N LYS A 107 -7.98 -30.19 -2.76
CA LYS A 107 -7.71 -30.09 -4.19
C LYS A 107 -7.26 -28.66 -4.49
N VAL A 108 -5.96 -28.42 -4.61
CA VAL A 108 -5.40 -27.09 -4.94
C VAL A 108 -5.33 -26.92 -6.46
N VAL A 109 -5.91 -25.85 -6.99
CA VAL A 109 -5.85 -25.50 -8.43
C VAL A 109 -4.86 -24.39 -8.73
N ARG A 110 -4.53 -23.56 -7.73
CA ARG A 110 -3.54 -22.48 -7.87
C ARG A 110 -2.95 -22.12 -6.52
N THR A 111 -1.73 -21.63 -6.52
CA THR A 111 -1.03 -21.00 -5.39
C THR A 111 -0.71 -19.54 -5.72
N VAL A 112 -0.82 -18.66 -4.74
CA VAL A 112 -0.64 -17.21 -4.91
C VAL A 112 0.22 -16.68 -3.77
N HIS A 113 1.31 -16.00 -4.09
CA HIS A 113 2.10 -15.23 -3.12
C HIS A 113 1.60 -13.78 -3.08
N TYR A 114 1.13 -13.32 -1.93
CA TYR A 114 0.59 -11.98 -1.75
C TYR A 114 1.60 -11.04 -1.10
N VAL A 115 1.88 -9.92 -1.77
CA VAL A 115 2.75 -8.86 -1.24
C VAL A 115 2.04 -7.52 -1.37
N HIS A 116 1.99 -6.76 -0.28
CA HIS A 116 1.30 -5.48 -0.24
C HIS A 116 2.29 -4.38 0.14
N TYR A 117 2.19 -3.25 -0.55
CA TYR A 117 2.86 -2.02 -0.23
C TYR A 117 1.83 -0.98 0.18
N ALA A 118 2.19 -0.10 1.09
CA ALA A 118 1.38 1.05 1.45
C ALA A 118 2.26 2.28 1.66
N LYS A 119 1.76 3.44 1.25
CA LYS A 119 2.45 4.73 1.39
C LYS A 119 1.52 5.77 2.00
N LYS A 120 2.07 6.62 2.87
CA LYS A 120 1.42 7.84 3.36
C LYS A 120 2.45 8.97 3.44
N ILE A 121 2.07 10.14 2.94
CA ILE A 121 2.87 11.36 3.00
C ILE A 121 2.35 12.22 4.16
N ILE A 122 3.28 12.81 4.90
CA ILE A 122 3.02 13.65 6.07
C ILE A 122 3.82 14.94 5.91
N THR A 123 3.16 16.08 6.07
CA THR A 123 3.78 17.40 6.05
C THR A 123 4.21 17.80 7.47
N VAL A 124 5.49 18.11 7.66
CA VAL A 124 6.02 18.62 8.92
C VAL A 124 6.32 20.11 8.80
N GLU A 125 5.45 20.94 9.40
CA GLU A 125 5.46 22.43 9.44
C GLU A 125 5.38 23.18 8.10
N ARG A 126 5.95 22.65 7.02
CA ARG A 126 5.96 23.28 5.69
C ARG A 126 5.84 22.23 4.60
N GLU A 127 5.21 22.61 3.50
CA GLU A 127 5.20 21.79 2.31
C GLU A 127 6.55 21.86 1.59
N THR A 128 6.96 20.71 1.07
CA THR A 128 8.10 20.57 0.15
C THR A 128 7.63 19.80 -1.08
N PRO A 129 8.39 19.77 -2.19
CA PRO A 129 8.03 18.96 -3.34
C PRO A 129 7.69 17.51 -2.93
N LEU A 130 6.69 16.94 -3.61
CA LEU A 130 6.30 15.55 -3.39
C LEU A 130 7.49 14.61 -3.60
N PRO A 131 7.58 13.55 -2.79
CA PRO A 131 8.64 12.56 -2.95
C PRO A 131 8.49 11.82 -4.27
N GLY A 132 9.63 11.48 -4.87
CA GLY A 132 9.68 10.57 -6.02
C GLY A 132 9.49 9.10 -5.62
N SER A 133 10.16 8.22 -6.36
CA SER A 133 10.20 6.80 -6.05
C SER A 133 11.09 6.50 -4.83
N PHE A 134 10.67 5.51 -4.04
CA PHE A 134 11.50 4.90 -2.98
C PHE A 134 12.13 3.58 -3.42
N GLY A 135 12.11 3.25 -4.71
CA GLY A 135 12.67 2.01 -5.23
C GLY A 135 11.90 0.74 -4.82
N LEU A 136 10.63 0.88 -4.43
CA LEU A 136 9.79 -0.27 -4.14
C LEU A 136 9.54 -1.08 -5.40
N GLU A 137 9.40 -2.40 -5.25
CA GLU A 137 9.10 -3.29 -6.37
C GLU A 137 7.81 -2.88 -7.07
N TYR A 138 6.79 -2.45 -6.35
CA TYR A 138 5.54 -1.97 -6.93
C TYR A 138 5.06 -0.73 -6.19
N GLU A 139 4.85 0.36 -6.92
CA GLU A 139 4.72 1.68 -6.29
C GLU A 139 3.74 2.58 -7.03
N ILE A 140 2.92 3.31 -6.25
CA ILE A 140 2.20 4.49 -6.70
C ILE A 140 3.03 5.72 -6.29
N ILE A 141 3.39 6.56 -7.26
CA ILE A 141 4.21 7.76 -7.07
C ILE A 141 3.35 8.97 -7.44
N PRO A 142 2.98 9.84 -6.48
CA PRO A 142 2.25 11.06 -6.79
C PRO A 142 3.18 12.11 -7.42
N PHE A 143 2.70 12.81 -8.44
CA PHE A 143 3.39 13.95 -9.06
C PHE A 143 2.75 15.27 -8.67
N SER A 144 1.42 15.30 -8.57
CA SER A 144 0.65 16.44 -8.10
C SER A 144 -0.58 15.95 -7.34
N ILE A 145 -0.95 16.72 -6.32
CA ILE A 145 -2.15 16.55 -5.52
C ILE A 145 -2.67 17.97 -5.28
N GLY A 146 -3.83 18.33 -5.84
CA GLY A 146 -4.38 19.69 -5.66
C GLY A 146 -5.79 19.83 -6.23
N ASP A 147 -6.66 20.61 -5.56
CA ASP A 147 -8.02 20.96 -6.00
C ASP A 147 -8.89 19.80 -6.53
N GLY A 148 -8.64 18.59 -6.04
CA GLY A 148 -9.32 17.37 -6.47
C GLY A 148 -8.60 16.58 -7.57
N ASP A 149 -7.62 17.17 -8.24
CA ASP A 149 -6.80 16.51 -9.24
C ASP A 149 -5.61 15.79 -8.61
N ILE A 150 -5.41 14.56 -9.05
CA ILE A 150 -4.26 13.74 -8.69
C ILE A 150 -3.62 13.24 -9.97
N GLU A 151 -2.35 13.59 -10.16
CA GLU A 151 -1.50 12.93 -11.15
C GLU A 151 -0.48 12.03 -10.46
N GLY A 152 -0.23 10.88 -11.07
CA GLY A 152 0.81 9.99 -10.58
C GLY A 152 1.29 8.99 -11.61
N LEU A 153 2.16 8.10 -11.15
CA LEU A 153 2.79 7.03 -11.90
C LEU A 153 2.62 5.72 -11.13
N VAL A 154 2.29 4.65 -11.84
CA VAL A 154 2.46 3.29 -11.32
C VAL A 154 3.69 2.68 -11.97
N GLN A 155 4.54 2.05 -11.16
CA GLN A 155 5.72 1.35 -11.65
C GLN A 155 5.87 -0.05 -11.05
N TYR A 156 6.59 -0.90 -11.79
CA TYR A 156 7.05 -2.21 -11.34
C TYR A 156 8.56 -2.33 -11.58
N ASN A 157 9.34 -2.60 -10.54
CA ASN A 157 10.81 -2.65 -10.56
C ASN A 157 11.45 -1.42 -11.23
N GLY A 158 10.99 -0.23 -10.82
CA GLY A 158 11.48 1.06 -11.34
C GLY A 158 11.06 1.38 -12.78
N LYS A 159 10.24 0.53 -13.42
CA LYS A 159 9.75 0.75 -14.78
C LYS A 159 8.28 1.16 -14.76
N PRO A 160 7.89 2.24 -15.48
CA PRO A 160 6.50 2.60 -15.66
C PRO A 160 5.64 1.44 -16.16
N LEU A 161 4.46 1.26 -15.56
CA LEU A 161 3.58 0.14 -15.88
C LEU A 161 2.27 0.61 -16.53
N PRO A 162 2.07 0.39 -17.84
CA PRO A 162 0.87 0.80 -18.56
C PRO A 162 -0.32 -0.15 -18.33
N GLU A 163 -1.53 0.32 -18.66
CA GLU A 163 -2.78 -0.45 -18.62
C GLU A 163 -3.14 -1.03 -17.24
N VAL A 164 -2.56 -0.48 -16.17
CA VAL A 164 -2.89 -0.81 -14.79
C VAL A 164 -4.11 -0.02 -14.36
N THR A 165 -5.13 -0.70 -13.84
CA THR A 165 -6.24 0.00 -13.20
C THR A 165 -5.82 0.52 -11.83
N VAL A 166 -5.89 1.84 -11.64
CA VAL A 166 -5.81 2.52 -10.35
C VAL A 166 -7.24 2.77 -9.88
N PHE A 167 -7.61 2.15 -8.77
CA PHE A 167 -8.89 2.39 -8.09
C PHE A 167 -8.71 3.47 -7.03
N ALA A 168 -9.67 4.37 -6.90
CA ALA A 168 -9.74 5.34 -5.81
C ALA A 168 -11.02 5.07 -5.00
N HIS A 169 -10.85 4.71 -3.74
CA HIS A 169 -11.94 4.48 -2.79
C HIS A 169 -11.93 5.57 -1.74
N GLY A 170 -13.01 6.35 -1.68
CA GLY A 170 -13.14 7.43 -0.69
C GLY A 170 -13.76 6.91 0.61
N ARG A 171 -13.26 7.36 1.75
CA ARG A 171 -13.88 7.05 3.04
C ARG A 171 -15.31 7.59 3.05
N ASN A 172 -16.27 6.73 3.39
CA ASN A 172 -17.70 7.03 3.40
C ASN A 172 -18.26 7.48 2.03
N LYS A 173 -17.57 7.19 0.91
CA LYS A 173 -18.09 7.47 -0.43
C LYS A 173 -18.71 6.18 -1.00
N PRO A 174 -19.92 6.25 -1.59
CA PRO A 174 -20.62 5.06 -2.07
C PRO A 174 -20.03 4.49 -3.36
N MET A 175 -19.26 5.28 -4.11
CA MET A 175 -18.73 4.90 -5.42
C MET A 175 -17.23 5.12 -5.50
N SER A 176 -16.54 4.08 -5.96
CA SER A 176 -15.14 4.17 -6.38
C SER A 176 -15.01 4.96 -7.67
N ARG A 177 -13.82 5.51 -7.89
CA ARG A 177 -13.36 5.95 -9.20
C ARG A 177 -12.28 4.98 -9.67
N MET A 178 -12.09 4.91 -10.98
CA MET A 178 -10.99 4.15 -11.55
C MET A 178 -10.48 4.83 -12.81
N VAL A 179 -9.19 4.69 -13.05
CA VAL A 179 -8.52 5.08 -14.28
C VAL A 179 -7.52 4.00 -14.64
N LYS A 180 -7.18 3.88 -15.92
CA LYS A 180 -6.06 3.06 -16.36
C LYS A 180 -4.83 3.92 -16.57
N THR A 181 -3.66 3.40 -16.21
CA THR A 181 -2.40 4.06 -16.55
C THR A 181 -2.19 4.06 -18.06
N ARG A 182 -1.65 5.18 -18.56
CA ARG A 182 -1.26 5.38 -19.97
C ARG A 182 -0.02 4.56 -20.31
N HIS A 183 0.41 4.61 -21.57
CA HIS A 183 1.61 3.91 -22.08
C HIS A 183 2.90 4.22 -21.30
N ASP A 184 2.99 5.40 -20.67
CA ASP A 184 4.10 5.86 -19.84
C ASP A 184 3.88 5.58 -18.34
N GLY A 185 2.92 4.71 -17.99
CA GLY A 185 2.55 4.34 -16.62
C GLY A 185 1.85 5.44 -15.82
N ARG A 186 1.59 6.61 -16.40
CA ARG A 186 0.96 7.73 -15.70
C ARG A 186 -0.55 7.60 -15.64
N PHE A 187 -1.15 8.15 -14.60
CA PHE A 187 -2.59 8.28 -14.46
C PHE A 187 -2.97 9.67 -13.97
N GLU A 188 -4.24 10.02 -14.19
CA GLU A 188 -4.86 11.26 -13.73
C GLU A 188 -6.26 10.93 -13.21
N LEU A 189 -6.62 11.46 -12.04
CA LEU A 189 -7.91 11.27 -11.40
C LEU A 189 -8.43 12.60 -10.88
N HIS A 190 -9.72 12.85 -11.11
CA HIS A 190 -10.45 13.94 -10.46
C HIS A 190 -11.35 13.37 -9.36
N LEU A 191 -11.09 13.76 -8.11
CA LEU A 191 -11.73 13.28 -6.90
C LEU A 191 -12.28 14.46 -6.09
N SER A 192 -13.46 14.28 -5.50
CA SER A 192 -14.03 15.27 -4.57
C SER A 192 -13.25 15.30 -3.25
N GLN A 193 -13.40 16.38 -2.49
CA GLN A 193 -12.87 16.52 -1.12
C GLN A 193 -13.13 15.30 -0.20
N GLY A 194 -12.15 15.03 0.67
CA GLY A 194 -12.16 13.95 1.66
C GLY A 194 -10.98 12.98 1.54
N GLU A 195 -10.98 11.94 2.38
CA GLU A 195 -9.91 10.94 2.40
C GLU A 195 -10.13 9.85 1.34
N TRP A 196 -9.09 9.56 0.58
CA TRP A 196 -9.07 8.57 -0.50
C TRP A 196 -7.93 7.59 -0.33
N MET A 197 -8.20 6.33 -0.66
CA MET A 197 -7.22 5.28 -0.85
C MET A 197 -7.10 4.96 -2.33
N LEU A 198 -5.95 5.27 -2.92
CA LEU A 198 -5.58 4.77 -4.23
C LEU A 198 -5.07 3.34 -4.08
N ILE A 199 -5.50 2.44 -4.98
CA ILE A 199 -5.15 1.02 -4.99
C ILE A 199 -4.77 0.65 -6.41
N ALA A 200 -3.58 0.11 -6.60
CA ALA A 200 -3.16 -0.53 -7.83
C ALA A 200 -2.68 -1.94 -7.51
N ALA A 201 -2.85 -2.88 -8.44
CA ALA A 201 -2.36 -4.24 -8.27
C ALA A 201 -1.85 -4.82 -9.59
N HIS A 202 -0.85 -5.69 -9.48
CA HIS A 202 -0.22 -6.36 -10.59
C HIS A 202 -0.04 -7.85 -10.28
N LYS A 203 -0.20 -8.69 -11.30
CA LYS A 203 0.02 -10.13 -11.21
C LYS A 203 1.15 -10.51 -12.13
N VAL A 204 2.15 -11.17 -11.57
CA VAL A 204 3.32 -11.68 -12.30
C VAL A 204 3.44 -13.18 -12.07
N PRO A 205 4.20 -13.91 -12.91
CA PRO A 205 4.58 -15.29 -12.60
C PRO A 205 5.17 -15.38 -11.19
N GLY A 206 4.79 -16.40 -10.44
CA GLY A 206 5.39 -16.67 -9.14
C GLY A 206 6.75 -17.35 -9.28
N GLU A 207 7.47 -17.47 -8.17
CA GLU A 207 8.74 -18.20 -8.11
C GLU A 207 8.48 -19.71 -8.18
N GLU A 208 9.31 -20.41 -8.97
CA GLU A 208 9.21 -21.85 -9.16
C GLU A 208 9.33 -22.59 -7.82
N GLY A 209 8.42 -23.53 -7.57
CA GLY A 209 8.35 -24.26 -6.30
C GLY A 209 7.69 -23.47 -5.15
N ILE A 210 7.46 -22.16 -5.29
CA ILE A 210 6.84 -21.34 -4.24
C ILE A 210 5.36 -21.07 -4.55
N ALA A 211 5.08 -20.44 -5.69
CA ALA A 211 3.73 -20.07 -6.07
C ALA A 211 3.56 -20.01 -7.60
N ASP A 212 2.35 -20.30 -8.09
CA ASP A 212 2.06 -20.21 -9.52
C ASP A 212 2.01 -18.73 -9.98
N ILE A 213 1.51 -17.84 -9.12
CA ILE A 213 1.47 -16.39 -9.38
C ILE A 213 1.89 -15.60 -8.14
N ARG A 214 2.45 -14.42 -8.37
CA ARG A 214 2.65 -13.41 -7.34
C ARG A 214 1.70 -12.25 -7.58
N HIS A 215 0.94 -11.89 -6.55
CA HIS A 215 0.00 -10.80 -6.56
C HIS A 215 0.54 -9.67 -5.69
N ILE A 216 0.88 -8.58 -6.34
CA ILE A 216 1.54 -7.44 -5.72
C ILE A 216 0.57 -6.27 -5.77
N ALA A 217 0.30 -5.62 -4.64
CA ALA A 217 -0.57 -4.46 -4.57
C ALA A 217 0.15 -3.29 -3.89
N SER A 218 -0.19 -2.07 -4.27
CA SER A 218 0.27 -0.85 -3.60
C SER A 218 -0.94 0.02 -3.28
N THR A 219 -0.95 0.59 -2.08
CA THR A 219 -1.90 1.63 -1.70
C THR A 219 -1.21 2.96 -1.42
N PHE A 220 -1.95 4.04 -1.64
CA PHE A 220 -1.55 5.38 -1.25
C PHE A 220 -2.78 6.11 -0.68
N VAL A 221 -2.71 6.51 0.59
CA VAL A 221 -3.80 7.22 1.26
C VAL A 221 -3.51 8.72 1.29
N LEU A 222 -4.48 9.54 0.88
CA LEU A 222 -4.38 10.99 0.88
C LEU A 222 -5.72 11.64 1.24
N THR A 223 -5.70 12.90 1.64
CA THR A 223 -6.90 13.75 1.75
C THR A 223 -6.79 14.89 0.76
N LEU A 224 -7.93 15.22 0.17
CA LEU A 224 -8.11 16.35 -0.74
C LEU A 224 -8.99 17.40 -0.10
#